data_AF-A0A067MJP2-F1
#
_entry.id   AF-A0A067MJP2-F1
#
_cell.length_a   1.000
_cell.length_b   1.000
_cell.length_c   1.000
_cell.angle_alpha   90.00
_cell.angle_beta   90.00
_cell.angle_gamma   90.00
#
_symmetry.space_group_name_H-M   'P 1'
#
loop_
_entity.id
_entity.type
_entity.pdbx_description
1 polymer ?
#
loop_
_entity_poly.entity_id
_entity_poly.type
_entity_poly.pdbx_seq_one_letter_code
_entity_poly.pdbx_strand_id
1 'polypeptide(L)'
;RYSILPALSLDGVLHFDIIECAYKSYLFNSFIDTLLDNVNLFPAPNSIIVMDNASIHKSIELQEMVEAWFAWICANRDFVCGELTGKLTCDLYSMLWEAVFTSITAEKAQGWY
;
A
#
# COMPACT_ATOMS: atom_id res chain seq x y z
N ARG A 1 3.70 6.98 27.18
CA ARG A 1 2.28 6.92 26.73
C ARG A 1 2.31 6.26 25.37
N TYR A 2 1.60 5.16 25.18
CA TYR A 2 1.57 4.47 23.89
C TYR A 2 0.37 4.94 23.06
N SER A 3 0.56 5.01 21.75
CA SER A 3 -0.49 5.17 20.76
C SER A 3 -0.57 3.89 19.93
N ILE A 4 -1.78 3.43 19.67
CA ILE A 4 -2.06 2.24 18.87
C ILE A 4 -2.89 2.69 17.68
N LEU A 5 -2.50 2.29 16.48
CA LEU A 5 -3.24 2.55 15.25
C LEU A 5 -3.55 1.23 14.54
N PRO A 6 -4.77 0.70 14.66
CA PRO A 6 -5.19 -0.49 13.94
C PRO A 6 -5.92 -0.14 12.64
N ALA A 7 -5.64 -0.88 11.57
CA ALA A 7 -6.47 -0.99 10.38
C ALA A 7 -7.36 -2.24 10.51
N LEU A 8 -8.67 -2.03 10.46
CA LEU A 8 -9.67 -3.09 10.66
C LEU A 8 -10.43 -3.36 9.37
N SER A 9 -10.76 -4.62 9.14
CA SER A 9 -11.70 -5.09 8.13
C SER A 9 -12.88 -5.81 8.78
N LEU A 10 -13.83 -6.26 7.96
CA LEU A 10 -14.92 -7.12 8.42
C LEU A 10 -14.42 -8.50 8.92
N ASP A 11 -13.24 -8.92 8.47
CA ASP A 11 -12.64 -10.22 8.80
C ASP A 11 -11.61 -10.15 9.93
N GLY A 12 -11.32 -8.94 10.46
CA GLY A 12 -10.42 -8.76 11.60
C GLY A 12 -9.44 -7.61 11.44
N VAL A 13 -8.23 -7.78 12.00
CA VAL A 13 -7.16 -6.78 11.94
C VAL A 13 -6.32 -7.04 10.69
N LEU A 14 -6.20 -6.03 9.82
CA LEU A 14 -5.34 -6.10 8.63
C LEU A 14 -3.90 -5.74 8.95
N HIS A 15 -3.72 -4.67 9.72
CA HIS A 15 -2.41 -4.15 10.09
C HIS A 15 -2.56 -3.33 11.38
N PHE A 16 -1.51 -3.24 12.20
CA PHE A 16 -1.51 -2.36 13.35
C PHE A 16 -0.09 -1.94 13.73
N ASP A 17 0.02 -0.74 14.27
CA ASP A 17 1.24 -0.21 14.83
C ASP A 17 1.06 0.22 16.28
N ILE A 18 2.15 0.12 17.05
CA ILE A 18 2.23 0.61 18.43
C ILE A 18 3.47 1.49 18.55
N ILE A 19 3.27 2.75 18.90
CA ILE A 19 4.35 3.74 19.03
C ILE A 19 4.34 4.41 20.41
N GLU A 20 5.49 4.88 20.88
CA GLU A 20 5.68 5.54 22.18
C GLU A 20 5.40 7.05 22.16
N CYS A 21 4.85 7.57 21.07
CA CYS A 21 4.60 8.98 20.87
C CYS A 21 3.23 9.23 20.21
N ALA A 22 2.84 10.49 20.07
CA ALA A 22 1.63 10.83 19.32
C ALA A 22 1.88 10.69 17.81
N TYR A 23 0.89 10.16 17.08
CA TYR A 23 0.94 10.10 15.63
C TYR A 23 1.09 11.50 15.01
N LYS A 24 1.98 11.58 14.03
CA LYS A 24 2.20 12.73 13.17
C LYS A 24 1.98 12.30 11.73
N SER A 25 1.80 13.25 10.83
CA SER A 25 1.52 12.95 9.41
C SER A 25 2.52 11.98 8.79
N TYR A 26 3.83 12.15 8.99
CA TYR A 26 4.82 11.24 8.41
C TYR A 26 4.71 9.80 8.96
N LEU A 27 4.43 9.62 10.26
CA LEU A 27 4.21 8.29 10.85
C LEU A 27 2.92 7.65 10.30
N PHE A 28 1.90 8.47 10.08
CA PHE A 28 0.66 8.01 9.46
C PHE A 28 0.88 7.63 7.98
N ASN A 29 1.68 8.39 7.24
CA ASN A 29 2.03 8.08 5.85
C ASN A 29 2.77 6.73 5.77
N SER A 30 3.79 6.50 6.62
CA SER A 30 4.47 5.19 6.67
C SER A 30 3.54 4.04 7.06
N PHE A 31 2.57 4.28 7.95
CA PHE A 31 1.55 3.30 8.28
C PHE A 31 0.68 2.96 7.05
N ILE A 32 0.26 3.96 6.27
CA ILE A 32 -0.55 3.72 5.07
C ILE A 32 0.28 3.02 3.99
N ASP A 33 1.54 3.39 3.79
CA ASP A 33 2.45 2.70 2.85
C ASP A 33 2.47 1.19 3.13
N THR A 34 2.64 0.82 4.40
CA THR A 34 2.63 -0.59 4.84
C THR A 34 1.23 -1.22 4.73
N LEU A 35 0.16 -0.45 4.98
CA LEU A 35 -1.21 -0.93 4.85
C LEU A 35 -1.57 -1.26 3.40
N LEU A 36 -1.08 -0.50 2.42
CA LEU A 36 -1.41 -0.65 1.00
C LEU A 36 -1.01 -2.01 0.42
N ASP A 37 -0.03 -2.69 1.02
CA ASP A 37 0.31 -4.09 0.67
C ASP A 37 -0.84 -5.09 0.92
N ASN A 38 -1.79 -4.72 1.79
CA ASN A 38 -2.93 -5.54 2.18
C ASN A 38 -4.27 -5.04 1.60
N VAL A 39 -4.24 -4.01 0.74
CA VAL A 39 -5.43 -3.43 0.12
C VAL A 39 -5.61 -4.03 -1.27
N ASN A 40 -6.85 -4.38 -1.63
CA ASN A 40 -7.16 -4.90 -2.96
C ASN A 40 -7.75 -3.84 -3.88
N LEU A 41 -7.88 -4.15 -5.17
CA LEU A 41 -8.66 -3.31 -6.09
C LEU A 41 -10.16 -3.39 -5.81
N PHE A 42 -10.86 -2.27 -5.96
CA PHE A 42 -12.32 -2.27 -5.93
C PHE A 42 -12.88 -3.08 -7.13
N PRO A 43 -13.89 -3.95 -6.96
CA PRO A 43 -14.74 -4.15 -5.77
C PRO A 43 -14.34 -5.35 -4.88
N ALA A 44 -13.10 -5.82 -4.92
CA ALA A 44 -12.65 -6.93 -4.08
C ALA A 44 -12.71 -6.57 -2.57
N PRO A 45 -12.72 -7.56 -1.66
CA PRO A 45 -12.65 -7.31 -0.22
C PRO A 45 -11.42 -6.46 0.15
N ASN A 46 -11.52 -5.63 1.21
CA ASN A 46 -10.43 -4.76 1.67
C ASN A 46 -9.89 -3.78 0.60
N SER A 47 -10.78 -3.25 -0.25
CA SER A 47 -10.39 -2.34 -1.34
C SER A 47 -10.62 -0.85 -1.08
N ILE A 48 -11.26 -0.52 0.03
CA ILE A 48 -11.60 0.86 0.38
C ILE A 48 -11.05 1.13 1.79
N ILE A 49 -10.18 2.14 1.89
CA ILE A 49 -9.71 2.66 3.16
C ILE A 49 -10.70 3.74 3.62
N VAL A 50 -11.21 3.60 4.83
CA VAL A 50 -12.06 4.60 5.49
C VAL A 50 -11.38 5.05 6.77
N MET A 51 -11.28 6.36 6.95
CA MET A 51 -10.61 7.00 8.08
C MET A 51 -11.33 8.31 8.43
N ASP A 52 -11.12 8.83 9.65
CA ASP A 52 -11.72 10.10 10.07
C ASP A 52 -11.03 11.30 9.40
N ASN A 53 -11.61 12.50 9.57
CA ASN A 53 -11.12 13.72 8.92
C ASN A 53 -10.01 14.43 9.72
N ALA A 54 -9.14 13.67 10.39
CA ALA A 54 -8.05 14.22 11.18
C ALA A 54 -7.07 15.03 10.32
N SER A 55 -6.44 16.05 10.91
CA SER A 55 -5.48 16.89 10.18
C SER A 55 -4.25 16.12 9.70
N ILE A 56 -3.86 15.07 10.43
CA ILE A 56 -2.72 14.23 10.07
C ILE A 56 -2.94 13.42 8.78
N HIS A 57 -4.20 13.23 8.36
CA HIS A 57 -4.59 12.50 7.15
C HIS A 57 -4.62 13.37 5.87
N LYS A 58 -4.17 14.63 5.96
CA LYS A 58 -4.28 15.61 4.85
C LYS A 58 -2.92 15.97 4.24
N SER A 59 -1.95 15.06 4.35
CA SER A 59 -0.63 15.28 3.77
C SER A 59 -0.70 15.10 2.25
N ILE A 60 0.05 15.92 1.50
CA ILE A 60 0.17 15.80 0.04
C ILE A 60 0.77 14.44 -0.34
N GLU A 61 1.77 14.00 0.43
CA GLU A 61 2.47 12.72 0.26
C GLU A 61 1.51 11.53 0.36
N LEU A 62 0.57 11.54 1.31
CA LEU A 62 -0.45 10.48 1.42
C LEU A 62 -1.32 10.41 0.17
N GLN A 63 -1.75 11.57 -0.34
CA GLN A 63 -2.58 11.63 -1.54
C GLN A 63 -1.81 11.08 -2.75
N GLU A 64 -0.59 11.56 -2.96
CA GLU A 64 0.27 11.13 -4.08
C GLU A 64 0.57 9.63 -4.01
N MET A 65 0.84 9.10 -2.81
CA MET A 65 1.10 7.68 -2.60
C MET A 65 -0.11 6.81 -2.97
N VAL A 66 -1.30 7.18 -2.50
CA VAL A 66 -2.54 6.43 -2.79
C VAL A 66 -2.87 6.52 -4.29
N GLU A 67 -2.76 7.69 -4.91
CA GLU A 67 -2.98 7.88 -6.35
C GLU A 67 -1.97 7.08 -7.19
N ALA A 68 -0.69 7.10 -6.83
CA ALA A 68 0.35 6.34 -7.50
C ALA A 68 0.13 4.83 -7.39
N TRP A 69 -0.27 4.35 -6.21
CA TRP A 69 -0.61 2.94 -5.99
C TRP A 69 -1.77 2.50 -6.90
N PHE A 70 -2.86 3.27 -6.93
CA PHE A 70 -3.98 2.97 -7.83
C PHE A 70 -3.59 3.05 -9.30
N ALA A 71 -2.77 4.03 -9.69
CA ALA A 71 -2.29 4.17 -11.07
C ALA A 71 -1.41 2.99 -11.49
N TRP A 72 -0.50 2.53 -10.62
CA TRP A 72 0.33 1.36 -10.86
C TRP A 72 -0.53 0.11 -11.06
N ILE A 73 -1.51 -0.13 -10.19
CA ILE A 73 -2.37 -1.30 -10.35
C ILE A 73 -3.22 -1.18 -11.62
N CYS A 74 -3.75 0.00 -11.95
CA CYS A 74 -4.49 0.23 -13.20
C CYS A 74 -3.63 -0.02 -14.44
N ALA A 75 -2.37 0.41 -14.44
CA ALA A 75 -1.43 0.20 -15.54
C ALA A 75 -1.02 -1.27 -15.69
N ASN A 76 -1.03 -2.03 -14.59
CA ASN A 76 -0.75 -3.46 -14.56
C ASN A 76 -2.04 -4.32 -14.55
N ARG A 77 -3.20 -3.73 -14.83
CA ARG A 77 -4.52 -4.38 -14.76
C ARG A 77 -4.71 -5.51 -15.76
N ASP A 78 -4.19 -5.37 -16.98
CA ASP A 78 -4.25 -6.44 -18.00
C ASP A 78 -3.42 -7.66 -17.59
N PHE A 79 -2.40 -7.45 -16.74
CA PHE A 79 -1.53 -8.47 -16.21
C PHE A 79 -2.19 -9.27 -15.07
N VAL A 80 -2.86 -8.59 -14.13
CA VAL A 80 -3.67 -9.24 -13.05
C VAL A 80 -4.87 -10.01 -13.63
N CYS A 81 -5.51 -9.50 -14.69
CA CYS A 81 -6.53 -10.24 -15.42
C CYS A 81 -5.99 -11.53 -16.10
N GLY A 82 -4.72 -11.54 -16.50
CA GLY A 82 -4.03 -12.71 -17.06
C GLY A 82 -3.83 -13.84 -16.05
N GLU A 83 -3.55 -13.50 -14.79
CA GLU A 83 -3.43 -14.48 -13.69
C GLU A 83 -4.77 -15.14 -13.33
N LEU A 84 -5.85 -14.35 -13.24
CA LEU A 84 -7.19 -14.87 -12.96
C LEU A 84 -7.74 -15.80 -14.06
N THR A 85 -7.12 -15.81 -15.23
CA THR A 85 -7.46 -16.71 -16.35
C THR A 85 -6.61 -17.99 -16.42
N GLY A 86 -5.66 -18.20 -15.49
CA GLY A 86 -4.95 -19.47 -15.31
C GLY A 86 -3.91 -19.82 -16.38
N LYS A 87 -3.30 -18.82 -17.03
CA LYS A 87 -2.20 -19.08 -17.98
C LYS A 87 -0.93 -19.50 -17.25
N LEU A 88 -0.52 -20.75 -17.48
CA LEU A 88 0.66 -21.47 -16.94
C LEU A 88 2.04 -20.82 -17.16
N THR A 89 2.13 -19.59 -17.68
CA THR A 89 3.40 -18.94 -18.05
C THR A 89 3.82 -17.80 -17.11
N CYS A 90 3.05 -17.48 -16.07
CA CYS A 90 3.44 -16.45 -15.09
C CYS A 90 4.20 -17.09 -13.93
N ASP A 91 5.51 -16.86 -13.88
CA ASP A 91 6.30 -17.05 -12.65
C ASP A 91 6.24 -15.78 -11.80
N LEU A 92 5.36 -15.81 -10.80
CA LEU A 92 5.05 -14.70 -9.90
C LEU A 92 6.30 -14.12 -9.22
N TYR A 93 7.25 -14.99 -8.88
CA TYR A 93 8.47 -14.58 -8.18
C TYR A 93 9.40 -13.78 -9.09
N SER A 94 9.66 -14.27 -10.31
CA SER A 94 10.47 -13.56 -11.30
C SER A 94 9.85 -12.23 -11.71
N MET A 95 8.52 -12.14 -11.71
CA MET A 95 7.82 -10.91 -12.07
C MET A 95 7.80 -9.84 -10.99
N LEU A 96 7.57 -10.23 -9.73
CA LEU A 96 7.73 -9.31 -8.61
C LEU A 96 9.18 -8.84 -8.49
N TRP A 97 10.14 -9.73 -8.74
CA TRP A 97 11.57 -9.41 -8.78
C TRP A 97 11.89 -8.37 -9.87
N GLU A 98 11.46 -8.59 -11.11
CA GLU A 98 11.64 -7.62 -12.21
C GLU A 98 10.96 -6.28 -11.92
N ALA A 99 9.72 -6.29 -11.42
CA ALA A 99 8.98 -5.06 -11.11
C ALA A 99 9.69 -4.21 -10.04
N VAL A 100 10.17 -4.85 -8.97
CA VAL A 100 10.92 -4.17 -7.90
C VAL A 100 12.25 -3.62 -8.42
N PHE A 101 13.02 -4.41 -9.19
CA PHE A 101 14.35 -4.00 -9.63
C PHE A 101 14.38 -3.06 -10.85
N THR A 102 13.34 -3.04 -11.69
CA THR A 102 13.24 -2.12 -12.84
C THR A 102 12.60 -0.78 -12.49
N SER A 103 11.71 -0.75 -11.49
CA SER A 103 11.03 0.48 -11.09
C SER A 103 11.74 1.27 -9.99
N ILE A 104 12.61 0.61 -9.21
CA ILE A 104 13.48 1.24 -8.20
C ILE A 104 14.83 1.58 -8.84
N THR A 105 15.00 2.85 -9.19
CA THR A 105 16.31 3.39 -9.61
C THR A 105 17.15 3.77 -8.40
N ALA A 106 18.47 3.86 -8.57
CA ALA A 106 19.39 4.28 -7.49
C ALA A 106 19.01 5.64 -6.86
N GLU A 107 18.34 6.51 -7.62
CA GLU A 107 17.79 7.79 -7.13
C GLU A 107 16.56 7.60 -6.25
N LYS A 108 15.69 6.62 -6.55
CA LYS A 108 14.50 6.32 -5.73
C LYS A 108 14.83 5.57 -4.44
N ALA A 109 15.94 4.84 -4.42
CA ALA A 109 16.46 4.16 -3.23
C ALA A 109 17.31 5.09 -2.33
N GLN A 110 17.53 6.34 -2.73
CA GLN A 110 18.34 7.29 -1.97
C GLN A 110 17.57 7.76 -0.73
N GLY A 111 17.91 7.19 0.43
CA GLY A 111 17.23 7.45 1.72
C GLY A 111 16.69 6.20 2.40
N TRP A 112 16.91 5.00 1.83
CA TRP A 112 16.51 3.72 2.40
C TRP A 112 17.55 3.13 3.39
N TYR A 113 18.49 3.97 3.85
CA TYR A 113 19.44 3.67 4.92
C TYR A 113 19.59 4.88 5.86
#